data_AF-A0A8T6T8X5-F1
#
_entry.id   AF-A0A8T6T8X5-F1
#
_cell.length_a   1.000
_cell.length_b   1.000
_cell.length_c   1.000
_cell.angle_alpha   90.00
_cell.angle_beta   90.00
_cell.angle_gamma   90.00
#
_symmetry.space_group_name_H-M   'P 1'
#
loop_
_entity.id
_entity.type
_entity.pdbx_description
1 polymer ?
#
loop_
_entity_poly.entity_id
_entity_poly.type
_entity_poly.pdbx_seq_one_letter_code
_entity_poly.pdbx_strand_id
1 'polypeptide(L)'
;AGGPKRKRIRATGEMHKLMEAHFRGLDESSRTGRRNVAWCTSVGPAELLRAMGFDVYFPENHGAMLGATRTSTDMIPAATALGYSPEVCSYMTSDIGAFLRGETPLKRAYGIESVPRPDVLVYNTNQCRDVQDWFSFFGRQFNAPVVGIDSPRSVRHLNEAIVRDVQYQMEALVPHLERVTGEPLDKGRLSETVELSLLATRLWNEVLETAASSPSPLTFFDGVIHMGPIVVLR
;
A
#
# COMPACT_ATOMS: atom_id res chain seq x y z
N ALA A 1 33.28 -25.32 -8.36
CA ALA A 1 32.10 -26.14 -8.06
C ALA A 1 30.87 -25.45 -8.64
N GLY A 2 30.29 -26.00 -9.71
CA GLY A 2 29.13 -25.43 -10.39
C GLY A 2 27.85 -25.75 -9.63
N GLY A 3 27.43 -24.86 -8.73
CA GLY A 3 26.10 -24.93 -8.12
C GLY A 3 25.00 -24.86 -9.19
N PRO A 4 23.77 -25.30 -8.88
CA PRO A 4 22.66 -25.24 -9.82
C PRO A 4 22.49 -23.81 -10.34
N LYS A 5 22.52 -23.64 -11.67
CA LYS A 5 22.28 -22.34 -12.33
C LYS A 5 20.88 -21.86 -11.96
N ARG A 6 20.80 -20.77 -11.21
CA ARG A 6 19.52 -20.11 -10.86
C ARG A 6 18.76 -19.79 -12.15
N LYS A 7 17.55 -20.34 -12.26
CA LYS A 7 16.64 -20.03 -13.36
C LYS A 7 15.89 -18.75 -13.01
N ARG A 8 15.84 -17.79 -13.94
CA ARG A 8 15.03 -16.57 -13.78
C ARG A 8 13.56 -16.95 -13.82
N ILE A 9 12.76 -16.41 -12.90
CA ILE A 9 11.30 -16.55 -12.92
C ILE A 9 10.77 -15.85 -14.18
N ARG A 10 10.06 -16.58 -15.03
CA ARG A 10 9.56 -16.04 -16.31
C ARG A 10 8.56 -14.89 -16.09
N ALA A 11 7.75 -15.00 -15.03
CA ALA A 11 6.74 -14.02 -14.67
C ALA A 11 7.32 -12.65 -14.23
N THR A 12 8.63 -12.53 -13.96
CA THR A 12 9.24 -11.25 -13.55
C THR A 12 9.01 -10.14 -14.59
N GLY A 13 9.03 -10.49 -15.89
CA GLY A 13 8.78 -9.51 -16.96
C GLY A 13 7.37 -8.94 -16.91
N GLU A 14 6.37 -9.80 -16.77
CA GLU A 14 4.97 -9.38 -16.67
C GLU A 14 4.69 -8.63 -15.36
N MET A 15 5.29 -9.06 -14.26
CA MET A 15 5.19 -8.36 -12.98
C MET A 15 5.71 -6.92 -13.07
N HIS A 16 6.83 -6.66 -13.74
CA HIS A 16 7.30 -5.29 -13.95
C HIS A 16 6.33 -4.44 -14.78
N LYS A 17 5.74 -5.01 -15.84
CA LYS A 17 4.74 -4.31 -16.65
C LYS A 17 3.49 -3.96 -15.84
N LEU A 18 3.02 -4.87 -14.99
CA LEU A 18 1.88 -4.63 -14.10
C LEU A 18 2.17 -3.49 -13.11
N MET A 19 3.34 -3.51 -12.47
CA MET A 19 3.75 -2.45 -11.55
C MET A 19 3.90 -1.10 -12.25
N GLU A 20 4.49 -1.06 -13.45
CA GLU A 20 4.60 0.17 -14.24
C GLU A 20 3.22 0.71 -14.64
N ALA A 21 2.33 -0.15 -15.14
CA ALA A 21 0.97 0.24 -15.51
C ALA A 21 0.20 0.80 -14.31
N HIS A 22 0.36 0.20 -13.13
CA HIS A 22 -0.23 0.67 -11.89
C HIS A 22 0.19 2.10 -11.52
N PHE A 23 1.51 2.35 -11.45
CA PHE A 23 2.01 3.67 -11.07
C PHE A 23 1.73 4.74 -12.11
N ARG A 24 1.78 4.40 -13.41
CA ARG A 24 1.38 5.32 -14.48
C ARG A 24 -0.10 5.65 -14.43
N GLY A 25 -0.96 4.67 -14.14
CA GLY A 25 -2.40 4.91 -13.95
C GLY A 25 -2.68 5.84 -12.77
N LEU A 26 -1.98 5.66 -11.65
CA LEU A 26 -2.05 6.56 -10.50
C LEU A 26 -1.61 8.00 -10.84
N ASP A 27 -0.52 8.17 -11.59
CA ASP A 27 -0.06 9.49 -12.04
C ASP A 27 -1.08 10.15 -12.99
N GLU A 28 -1.62 9.38 -13.94
CA GLU A 28 -2.67 9.86 -14.84
C GLU A 28 -3.90 10.33 -14.07
N SER A 29 -4.42 9.52 -13.16
CA SER A 29 -5.58 9.86 -12.31
C SER A 29 -5.31 11.08 -11.44
N SER A 30 -4.13 11.17 -10.82
CA SER A 30 -3.73 12.34 -10.03
C SER A 30 -3.61 13.62 -10.84
N ARG A 31 -3.22 13.55 -12.13
CA ARG A 31 -3.02 14.74 -12.99
C ARG A 31 -4.30 15.17 -13.69
N THR A 32 -5.14 14.23 -14.08
CA THR A 32 -6.31 14.46 -14.93
C THR A 32 -7.63 14.48 -14.16
N GLY A 33 -7.66 13.92 -12.95
CA GLY A 33 -8.90 13.70 -12.19
C GLY A 33 -9.80 12.63 -12.81
N ARG A 34 -9.26 11.74 -13.67
CA ARG A 34 -10.02 10.67 -14.33
C ARG A 34 -10.68 9.72 -13.32
N ARG A 35 -9.98 9.42 -12.23
CA ARG A 35 -10.47 8.66 -11.07
C ARG A 35 -9.94 9.30 -9.81
N ASN A 36 -10.70 9.14 -8.72
CA ASN A 36 -10.23 9.55 -7.41
C ASN A 36 -9.08 8.64 -6.96
N VAL A 37 -8.08 9.23 -6.33
CA VAL A 37 -6.92 8.53 -5.76
C VAL A 37 -7.13 8.36 -4.26
N ALA A 38 -7.10 7.13 -3.78
CA ALA A 38 -7.09 6.83 -2.35
C ALA A 38 -5.68 6.42 -1.91
N TRP A 39 -5.15 7.07 -0.87
CA TRP A 39 -4.00 6.51 -0.17
C TRP A 39 -4.50 5.46 0.83
N CYS A 40 -3.88 4.29 0.86
CA CYS A 40 -4.26 3.19 1.73
C CYS A 40 -3.02 2.61 2.41
N THR A 41 -3.11 2.36 3.72
CA THR A 41 -2.07 1.57 4.40
C THR A 41 -2.03 0.15 3.86
N SER A 42 -0.88 -0.51 3.93
CA SER A 42 -0.67 -1.83 3.33
C SER A 42 -1.61 -2.93 3.83
N VAL A 43 -2.25 -2.78 4.99
CA VAL A 43 -3.27 -3.68 5.56
C VAL A 43 -4.59 -2.92 5.87
N GLY A 44 -4.81 -1.83 5.15
CA GLY A 44 -6.08 -1.10 5.11
C GLY A 44 -7.12 -1.81 4.24
N PRO A 45 -8.36 -1.27 4.20
CA PRO A 45 -9.48 -1.87 3.47
C PRO A 45 -9.39 -1.57 1.95
N ALA A 46 -8.34 -2.06 1.29
CA ALA A 46 -8.07 -1.80 -0.12
C ALA A 46 -9.20 -2.29 -1.04
N GLU A 47 -9.81 -3.44 -0.71
CA GLU A 47 -10.93 -4.02 -1.45
C GLU A 47 -12.14 -3.08 -1.47
N LEU A 48 -12.43 -2.40 -0.35
CA LEU A 48 -13.51 -1.41 -0.29
C LEU A 48 -13.22 -0.23 -1.24
N LEU A 49 -11.98 0.28 -1.23
CA LEU A 49 -11.58 1.40 -2.09
C LEU A 49 -11.65 1.01 -3.57
N ARG A 50 -11.16 -0.16 -3.95
CA ARG A 50 -11.25 -0.65 -5.33
C ARG A 50 -12.69 -0.88 -5.77
N ALA A 51 -13.52 -1.46 -4.92
CA ALA A 51 -14.93 -1.66 -5.20
C ALA A 51 -15.66 -0.32 -5.45
N MET A 52 -15.25 0.74 -4.77
CA MET A 52 -15.74 2.11 -4.98
C MET A 52 -15.07 2.84 -6.16
N GLY A 53 -14.14 2.20 -6.87
CA GLY A 53 -13.56 2.70 -8.12
C GLY A 53 -12.37 3.64 -7.96
N PHE A 54 -11.77 3.70 -6.78
CA PHE A 54 -10.53 4.44 -6.53
C PHE A 54 -9.32 3.79 -7.19
N ASP A 55 -8.38 4.61 -7.64
CA ASP A 55 -6.99 4.15 -7.83
C ASP A 55 -6.26 4.24 -6.49
N VAL A 56 -5.69 3.13 -6.04
CA VAL A 56 -5.19 2.99 -4.67
C VAL A 56 -3.67 3.09 -4.64
N TYR A 57 -3.13 4.03 -3.86
CA TYR A 57 -1.70 4.22 -3.63
C TYR A 57 -1.30 3.77 -2.22
N PHE A 58 -0.15 3.13 -2.10
CA PHE A 58 0.38 2.60 -0.84
C PHE A 58 1.73 3.26 -0.50
N PRO A 59 1.79 4.18 0.48
CA PRO A 59 3.03 4.90 0.79
C PRO A 59 4.12 3.98 1.37
N GLU A 60 3.77 2.83 1.95
CA GLU A 60 4.74 1.80 2.34
C GLU A 60 5.53 1.23 1.16
N ASN A 61 4.93 1.17 -0.03
CA ASN A 61 5.64 0.75 -1.22
C ASN A 61 6.72 1.79 -1.60
N HIS A 62 6.38 3.08 -1.49
CA HIS A 62 7.34 4.16 -1.72
C HIS A 62 8.48 4.13 -0.69
N GLY A 63 8.17 3.94 0.60
CA GLY A 63 9.16 3.70 1.64
C GLY A 63 10.09 2.52 1.33
N ALA A 64 9.54 1.41 0.82
CA ALA A 64 10.32 0.26 0.37
C ALA A 64 11.23 0.59 -0.82
N MET A 65 10.75 1.40 -1.79
CA MET A 65 11.54 1.86 -2.92
C MET A 65 12.68 2.80 -2.50
N LEU A 66 12.45 3.70 -1.55
CA LEU A 66 13.50 4.54 -0.96
C LEU A 66 14.60 3.67 -0.32
N GLY A 67 14.20 2.62 0.41
CA GLY A 67 15.14 1.68 1.02
C GLY A 67 15.93 0.90 -0.04
N ALA A 68 15.24 0.36 -1.05
CA ALA A 68 15.86 -0.41 -2.13
C ALA A 68 16.82 0.44 -3.00
N THR A 69 16.54 1.73 -3.14
CA THR A 69 17.38 2.69 -3.89
C THR A 69 18.46 3.35 -3.04
N ARG A 70 18.56 3.00 -1.74
CA ARG A 70 19.52 3.52 -0.76
C ARG A 70 19.43 5.05 -0.56
N THR A 71 18.23 5.61 -0.65
CA THR A 71 17.99 7.05 -0.45
C THR A 71 17.31 7.35 0.88
N SER A 72 16.78 6.35 1.61
CA SER A 72 16.09 6.57 2.88
C SER A 72 16.91 7.39 3.89
N THR A 73 18.21 7.09 4.04
CA THR A 73 19.11 7.79 4.98
C THR A 73 19.29 9.27 4.65
N ASP A 74 19.13 9.64 3.38
CA ASP A 74 19.25 11.04 2.94
C ASP A 74 17.94 11.81 3.14
N MET A 75 16.81 11.09 3.22
CA MET A 75 15.48 11.68 3.38
C MET A 75 15.09 11.86 4.85
N ILE A 76 15.38 10.87 5.71
CA ILE A 76 15.00 10.86 7.14
C ILE A 76 15.36 12.16 7.88
N PRO A 77 16.55 12.78 7.70
CA PRO A 77 16.89 14.02 8.40
C PRO A 77 15.91 15.17 8.19
N ALA A 78 15.25 15.25 7.03
CA ALA A 78 14.25 16.29 6.76
C ALA A 78 13.01 16.12 7.65
N ALA A 79 12.57 14.87 7.90
CA ALA A 79 11.49 14.60 8.84
C ALA A 79 11.93 14.85 10.30
N THR A 80 13.15 14.44 10.67
CA THR A 80 13.68 14.71 12.03
C THR A 80 13.79 16.20 12.34
N ALA A 81 14.13 17.03 11.34
CA ALA A 81 14.16 18.48 11.49
C ALA A 81 12.78 19.10 11.79
N LEU A 82 11.67 18.42 11.44
CA LEU A 82 10.32 18.82 11.84
C LEU A 82 9.91 18.34 13.24
N GLY A 83 10.80 17.64 13.95
CA GLY A 83 10.56 17.14 15.31
C GLY A 83 10.13 15.69 15.41
N TYR A 84 10.12 14.93 14.31
CA TYR A 84 9.91 13.47 14.38
C TYR A 84 11.09 12.79 15.08
N SER A 85 10.79 11.88 16.01
CA SER A 85 11.82 11.10 16.69
C SER A 85 12.57 10.22 15.68
N PRO A 86 13.91 10.11 15.77
CA PRO A 86 14.70 9.17 14.97
C PRO A 86 14.32 7.70 15.15
N GLU A 87 13.62 7.36 16.23
CA GLU A 87 13.15 6.00 16.53
C GLU A 87 11.82 5.63 15.84
N VAL A 88 11.19 6.59 15.14
CA VAL A 88 9.97 6.33 14.36
C VAL A 88 10.30 5.52 13.12
N CYS A 89 9.35 4.68 12.68
CA CYS A 89 9.45 3.84 11.49
C CYS A 89 10.14 4.56 10.32
N SER A 90 11.20 3.94 9.79
CA SER A 90 11.98 4.51 8.69
C SER A 90 11.18 4.68 7.40
N TYR A 91 10.12 3.89 7.19
CA TYR A 91 9.23 4.09 6.04
C TYR A 91 8.53 5.45 6.14
N MET A 92 7.92 5.74 7.28
CA MET A 92 7.23 7.01 7.53
C MET A 92 8.19 8.20 7.44
N THR A 93 9.32 8.15 8.15
CA THR A 93 10.24 9.30 8.20
C THR A 93 10.97 9.52 6.87
N SER A 94 11.31 8.47 6.13
CA SER A 94 11.90 8.63 4.79
C SER A 94 10.88 9.08 3.74
N ASP A 95 9.62 8.63 3.80
CA ASP A 95 8.56 9.08 2.89
C ASP A 95 8.18 10.55 3.13
N ILE A 96 7.97 10.94 4.40
CA ILE A 96 7.78 12.34 4.79
C ILE A 96 8.98 13.19 4.35
N GLY A 97 10.21 12.71 4.60
CA GLY A 97 11.42 13.42 4.21
C GLY A 97 11.54 13.59 2.69
N ALA A 98 11.20 12.56 1.92
CA ALA A 98 11.18 12.60 0.46
C ALA A 98 10.18 13.62 -0.05
N PHE A 99 8.97 13.64 0.52
CA PHE A 99 7.95 14.65 0.21
C PHE A 99 8.45 16.07 0.50
N LEU A 100 9.03 16.33 1.68
CA LEU A 100 9.55 17.64 2.06
C LEU A 100 10.67 18.13 1.15
N ARG A 101 11.47 17.22 0.60
CA ARG A 101 12.54 17.52 -0.36
C ARG A 101 12.06 17.62 -1.80
N GLY A 102 10.81 17.25 -2.09
CA GLY A 102 10.30 17.15 -3.47
C GLY A 102 11.01 16.05 -4.27
N GLU A 103 11.46 14.99 -3.61
CA GLU A 103 12.17 13.86 -4.21
C GLU A 103 11.33 12.58 -4.14
N THR A 104 11.44 11.73 -5.16
CA THR A 104 10.72 10.45 -5.19
C THR A 104 11.47 9.40 -6.01
N PRO A 105 11.55 8.13 -5.56
CA PRO A 105 12.13 7.06 -6.35
C PRO A 105 11.28 6.73 -7.58
N LEU A 106 10.00 7.15 -7.63
CA LEU A 106 9.11 6.98 -8.78
C LEU A 106 9.60 7.75 -10.01
N LYS A 107 10.35 8.85 -9.84
CA LYS A 107 10.92 9.63 -10.95
C LYS A 107 11.89 8.79 -11.76
N ARG A 108 12.81 8.11 -11.08
CA ARG A 108 13.79 7.24 -11.74
C ARG A 108 13.16 5.94 -12.23
N ALA A 109 12.21 5.38 -11.48
CA ALA A 109 11.61 4.10 -11.81
C ALA A 109 10.60 4.18 -12.98
N TYR A 110 9.78 5.23 -13.02
CA TYR A 110 8.61 5.33 -13.90
C TYR A 110 8.47 6.68 -14.63
N GLY A 111 9.36 7.65 -14.34
CA GLY A 111 9.25 9.02 -14.91
C GLY A 111 8.19 9.88 -14.24
N ILE A 112 7.81 9.55 -13.00
CA ILE A 112 6.76 10.24 -12.23
C ILE A 112 7.41 11.24 -11.27
N GLU A 113 7.11 12.53 -11.44
CA GLU A 113 7.81 13.63 -10.75
C GLU A 113 7.44 13.76 -9.25
N SER A 114 6.25 13.32 -8.85
CA SER A 114 5.77 13.41 -7.47
C SER A 114 4.85 12.23 -7.12
N VAL A 115 4.68 11.95 -5.82
CA VAL A 115 3.65 11.00 -5.36
C VAL A 115 2.25 11.47 -5.78
N PRO A 116 1.31 10.56 -6.06
CA PRO A 116 -0.01 10.95 -6.54
C PRO A 116 -0.77 11.68 -5.43
N ARG A 117 -1.45 12.78 -5.77
CA ARG A 117 -2.25 13.57 -4.83
C ARG A 117 -3.48 12.76 -4.39
N PRO A 118 -3.73 12.57 -3.09
CA PRO A 118 -4.90 11.85 -2.59
C PRO A 118 -6.17 12.72 -2.62
N ASP A 119 -7.30 12.08 -2.91
CA ASP A 119 -8.65 12.59 -2.63
C ASP A 119 -9.16 12.11 -1.27
N VAL A 120 -8.61 11.00 -0.77
CA VAL A 120 -8.85 10.47 0.58
C VAL A 120 -7.65 9.66 1.05
N LEU A 121 -7.39 9.69 2.35
CA LEU A 121 -6.39 8.85 3.01
C LEU A 121 -7.08 7.90 3.98
N VAL A 122 -6.88 6.59 3.81
CA VAL A 122 -7.55 5.53 4.57
C VAL A 122 -6.54 4.64 5.27
N TYR A 123 -6.52 4.66 6.59
CA TYR A 123 -5.58 3.88 7.39
C TYR A 123 -6.24 2.72 8.15
N ASN A 124 -5.43 1.73 8.55
CA ASN A 124 -5.82 0.73 9.53
C ASN A 124 -4.68 0.50 10.54
N THR A 125 -4.98 0.63 11.84
CA THR A 125 -3.96 0.52 12.91
C THR A 125 -3.62 -0.92 13.30
N ASN A 126 -4.12 -1.93 12.58
CA ASN A 126 -3.71 -3.34 12.76
C ASN A 126 -2.22 -3.56 12.44
N GLN A 127 -1.62 -2.72 11.58
CA GLN A 127 -0.19 -2.76 11.27
C GLN A 127 0.65 -2.20 12.42
N CYS A 128 0.48 -0.91 12.67
CA CYS A 128 1.07 -0.13 13.75
C CYS A 128 0.22 1.13 13.93
N ARG A 129 0.49 1.95 14.94
CA ARG A 129 -0.25 3.21 15.14
C ARG A 129 0.36 4.39 14.37
N ASP A 130 1.64 4.32 14.05
CA ASP A 130 2.36 5.36 13.31
C ASP A 130 1.70 5.69 11.96
N VAL A 131 1.00 4.73 11.33
CA VAL A 131 0.28 4.97 10.08
C VAL A 131 -0.80 6.04 10.20
N GLN A 132 -1.45 6.17 11.36
CA GLN A 132 -2.44 7.23 11.59
C GLN A 132 -1.77 8.61 11.57
N ASP A 133 -0.61 8.74 12.22
CA ASP A 133 0.16 9.98 12.25
C ASP A 133 0.77 10.31 10.89
N TRP A 134 1.25 9.28 10.18
CA TRP A 134 1.76 9.37 8.82
C TRP A 134 0.67 9.89 7.86
N PHE A 135 -0.52 9.29 7.90
CA PHE A 135 -1.63 9.71 7.04
C PHE A 135 -2.16 11.09 7.46
N SER A 136 -2.16 11.40 8.76
CA SER A 136 -2.53 12.73 9.26
C SER A 136 -1.56 13.82 8.77
N PHE A 137 -0.25 13.52 8.68
CA PHE A 137 0.71 14.44 8.07
C PHE A 137 0.32 14.76 6.62
N PHE A 138 0.14 13.74 5.79
CA PHE A 138 -0.19 13.93 4.38
C PHE A 138 -1.58 14.51 4.15
N GLY A 139 -2.55 14.17 4.98
CA GLY A 139 -3.88 14.79 4.97
C GLY A 139 -3.83 16.30 5.17
N ARG A 140 -2.94 16.80 6.05
CA ARG A 140 -2.68 18.24 6.20
C ARG A 140 -1.98 18.84 4.99
N GLN A 141 -0.97 18.17 4.44
CA GLN A 141 -0.22 18.68 3.27
C GLN A 141 -1.09 18.79 2.03
N PHE A 142 -1.97 17.81 1.81
CA PHE A 142 -2.85 17.77 0.65
C PHE A 142 -4.23 18.37 0.89
N ASN A 143 -4.58 18.72 2.13
CA ASN A 143 -5.92 19.14 2.52
C ASN A 143 -6.99 18.11 2.10
N ALA A 144 -6.74 16.85 2.44
CA ALA A 144 -7.58 15.70 2.09
C ALA A 144 -8.10 14.99 3.36
N PRO A 145 -9.32 14.42 3.33
CA PRO A 145 -9.89 13.72 4.46
C PRO A 145 -9.05 12.49 4.84
N VAL A 146 -8.85 12.33 6.15
CA VAL A 146 -8.19 11.16 6.74
C VAL A 146 -9.22 10.40 7.56
N VAL A 147 -9.48 9.14 7.17
CA VAL A 147 -10.41 8.23 7.83
C VAL A 147 -9.74 6.88 8.03
N GLY A 148 -10.24 6.03 8.93
CA GLY A 148 -9.58 4.75 9.13
C GLY A 148 -10.24 3.86 10.15
N ILE A 149 -9.59 2.73 10.38
CA ILE A 149 -10.00 1.67 11.30
C ILE A 149 -8.97 1.61 12.44
N ASP A 150 -9.42 1.86 13.66
CA ASP A 150 -8.66 1.72 14.89
C ASP A 150 -8.80 0.28 15.41
N SER A 151 -8.09 -0.65 14.77
CA SER A 151 -8.12 -2.07 15.13
C SER A 151 -7.70 -2.32 16.58
N PRO A 152 -8.42 -3.20 17.33
CA PRO A 152 -8.07 -3.58 18.69
C PRO A 152 -6.65 -4.17 18.81
N ARG A 153 -5.94 -3.85 19.90
CA ARG A 153 -4.57 -4.31 20.15
C ARG A 153 -4.53 -5.55 21.04
N SER A 154 -3.46 -6.34 20.86
CA SER A 154 -3.11 -7.46 21.75
C SER A 154 -4.25 -8.48 21.91
N VAL A 155 -5.04 -8.67 20.86
CA VAL A 155 -6.14 -9.63 20.82
C VAL A 155 -5.56 -11.05 20.81
N ARG A 156 -5.77 -11.79 21.90
CA ARG A 156 -5.39 -13.22 22.00
C ARG A 156 -6.50 -14.16 21.55
N HIS A 157 -7.73 -13.79 21.87
CA HIS A 157 -8.93 -14.54 21.52
C HIS A 157 -9.89 -13.61 20.81
N LEU A 158 -10.29 -13.98 19.61
CA LEU A 158 -11.36 -13.30 18.90
C LEU A 158 -12.69 -13.61 19.59
N ASN A 159 -13.51 -12.57 19.73
CA ASN A 159 -14.89 -12.69 20.15
C ASN A 159 -15.76 -11.85 19.21
N GLU A 160 -17.08 -12.08 19.25
CA GLU A 160 -17.98 -11.38 18.35
C GLU A 160 -18.01 -9.86 18.56
N ALA A 161 -17.72 -9.37 19.77
CA ALA A 161 -17.70 -7.93 20.02
C ALA A 161 -16.53 -7.26 19.27
N ILE A 162 -15.35 -7.87 19.26
CA ILE A 162 -14.18 -7.40 18.49
C ILE A 162 -14.48 -7.43 16.98
N VAL A 163 -15.12 -8.51 16.50
CA VAL A 163 -15.50 -8.61 15.09
C VAL A 163 -16.52 -7.53 14.72
N ARG A 164 -17.56 -7.34 15.53
CA ARG A 164 -18.58 -6.31 15.31
C ARG A 164 -18.01 -4.90 15.36
N ASP A 165 -17.03 -4.65 16.22
CA ASP A 165 -16.35 -3.35 16.31
C ASP A 165 -15.62 -3.01 14.99
N VAL A 166 -14.77 -3.92 14.50
CA VAL A 166 -14.05 -3.69 13.23
C VAL A 166 -15.02 -3.63 12.05
N GLN A 167 -16.07 -4.46 12.04
CA GLN A 167 -17.11 -4.42 11.02
C GLN A 167 -17.81 -3.05 11.00
N TYR A 168 -18.23 -2.54 12.16
CA TYR A 168 -18.87 -1.25 12.28
C TYR A 168 -17.96 -0.13 11.78
N GLN A 169 -16.68 -0.16 12.13
CA GLN A 169 -15.70 0.81 11.65
C GLN A 169 -15.54 0.76 10.11
N MET A 170 -15.50 -0.44 9.52
CA MET A 170 -15.49 -0.59 8.05
C MET A 170 -16.75 -0.01 7.40
N GLU A 171 -17.92 -0.31 7.94
CA GLU A 171 -19.20 0.23 7.46
C GLU A 171 -19.25 1.76 7.60
N ALA A 172 -18.69 2.29 8.68
CA ALA A 172 -18.61 3.73 8.93
C ALA A 172 -17.69 4.48 7.95
N LEU A 173 -16.78 3.79 7.25
CA LEU A 173 -15.99 4.42 6.18
C LEU A 173 -16.85 4.74 4.95
N VAL A 174 -17.88 3.94 4.68
CA VAL A 174 -18.65 4.00 3.43
C VAL A 174 -19.22 5.41 3.18
N PRO A 175 -19.94 6.07 4.12
CA PRO A 175 -20.47 7.41 3.89
C PRO A 175 -19.40 8.50 3.68
N HIS A 176 -18.17 8.28 4.17
CA HIS A 176 -17.05 9.18 3.87
C HIS A 176 -16.55 8.99 2.44
N LEU A 177 -16.41 7.73 2.02
CA LEU A 177 -15.96 7.38 0.69
C LEU A 177 -16.99 7.77 -0.38
N GLU A 178 -18.28 7.57 -0.12
CA GLU A 178 -19.38 7.97 -1.03
C GLU A 178 -19.40 9.48 -1.25
N ARG A 179 -19.05 10.29 -0.25
CA ARG A 179 -18.92 11.75 -0.39
C ARG A 179 -17.73 12.15 -1.28
N VAL A 180 -16.68 11.34 -1.30
CA VAL A 180 -15.50 11.60 -2.15
C VAL A 180 -15.77 11.13 -3.58
N THR A 181 -16.38 9.95 -3.76
CA THR A 181 -16.69 9.40 -5.09
C THR A 181 -17.91 10.03 -5.75
N GLY A 182 -18.87 10.49 -4.96
CA GLY A 182 -20.20 10.89 -5.45
C GLY A 182 -21.09 9.69 -5.82
N GLU A 183 -20.63 8.46 -5.61
CA GLU A 183 -21.30 7.22 -6.02
C GLU A 183 -21.50 6.30 -4.81
N PRO A 184 -22.68 5.66 -4.68
CA PRO A 184 -22.96 4.74 -3.58
C PRO A 184 -22.14 3.46 -3.69
N LEU A 185 -21.92 2.78 -2.57
CA LEU A 185 -21.28 1.47 -2.57
C LEU A 185 -22.13 0.42 -3.31
N ASP A 186 -21.57 -0.13 -4.38
CA ASP A 186 -22.10 -1.32 -5.04
C ASP A 186 -21.61 -2.59 -4.32
N LYS A 187 -22.54 -3.26 -3.62
CA LYS A 187 -22.26 -4.49 -2.88
C LYS A 187 -21.85 -5.67 -3.78
N GLY A 188 -22.35 -5.71 -5.02
CA GLY A 188 -21.98 -6.75 -5.99
C GLY A 188 -20.52 -6.58 -6.41
N ARG A 189 -20.12 -5.36 -6.75
CA ARG A 189 -18.71 -5.02 -7.03
C ARG A 189 -17.81 -5.26 -5.83
N LEU A 190 -18.28 -4.99 -4.62
CA LEU A 190 -17.52 -5.30 -3.40
C LEU A 190 -17.30 -6.81 -3.23
N SER A 191 -18.35 -7.62 -3.40
CA SER A 191 -18.23 -9.09 -3.32
C SER A 191 -17.24 -9.62 -4.34
N GLU A 192 -17.35 -9.20 -5.60
CA GLU A 192 -16.43 -9.60 -6.66
C GLU A 192 -14.98 -9.17 -6.34
N THR A 193 -14.78 -7.95 -5.86
CA THR A 193 -13.44 -7.44 -5.50
C THR A 193 -12.82 -8.26 -4.36
N VAL A 194 -13.59 -8.60 -3.33
CA VAL A 194 -13.14 -9.44 -2.21
C VAL A 194 -12.81 -10.86 -2.67
N GLU A 195 -13.64 -11.44 -3.55
CA GLU A 195 -13.41 -12.77 -4.14
C GLU A 195 -12.09 -12.81 -4.93
N LEU A 196 -11.83 -11.78 -5.74
CA LEU A 196 -10.59 -11.64 -6.51
C LEU A 196 -9.36 -11.43 -5.60
N SER A 197 -9.46 -10.59 -4.56
CA SER A 197 -8.38 -10.39 -3.58
C SER A 197 -8.06 -11.71 -2.85
N LEU A 198 -9.08 -12.48 -2.46
CA LEU A 198 -8.92 -13.79 -1.84
C LEU A 198 -8.24 -14.78 -2.80
N LEU A 199 -8.64 -14.82 -4.07
CA LEU A 199 -8.01 -15.66 -5.08
C LEU A 199 -6.54 -15.30 -5.27
N ALA A 200 -6.21 -14.01 -5.41
CA ALA A 200 -4.83 -13.53 -5.54
C ALA A 200 -3.98 -13.94 -4.32
N THR A 201 -4.53 -13.80 -3.10
CA THR A 201 -3.86 -14.20 -1.85
C THR A 201 -3.61 -15.71 -1.79
N ARG A 202 -4.58 -16.53 -2.19
CA ARG A 202 -4.43 -18.00 -2.24
C ARG A 202 -3.35 -18.42 -3.23
N LEU A 203 -3.38 -17.87 -4.44
CA LEU A 203 -2.37 -18.15 -5.46
C LEU A 203 -0.97 -17.70 -5.02
N TRP A 204 -0.86 -16.57 -4.32
CA TRP A 204 0.42 -16.14 -3.76
C TRP A 204 0.92 -17.08 -2.67
N ASN A 205 0.03 -17.56 -1.80
CA ASN A 205 0.37 -18.56 -0.80
C ASN A 205 0.88 -19.86 -1.44
N GLU A 206 0.22 -20.35 -2.50
CA GLU A 206 0.68 -21.53 -3.25
C GLU A 206 2.11 -21.33 -3.82
N VAL A 207 2.41 -20.13 -4.34
CA VAL A 207 3.78 -19.78 -4.80
C VAL A 207 4.78 -19.83 -3.65
N LEU A 208 4.45 -19.25 -2.50
CA LEU A 208 5.33 -19.24 -1.31
C LEU A 208 5.54 -20.65 -0.74
N GLU A 209 4.51 -21.50 -0.74
CA GLU A 209 4.60 -22.89 -0.28
C GLU A 209 5.59 -23.71 -1.11
N THR A 210 5.77 -23.38 -2.41
CA THR A 210 6.82 -24.02 -3.22
C THR A 210 8.23 -23.82 -2.64
N ALA A 211 8.45 -22.75 -1.86
CA ALA A 211 9.74 -22.48 -1.23
C ALA A 211 10.16 -23.54 -0.20
N ALA A 212 9.22 -24.37 0.28
CA ALA A 212 9.48 -25.45 1.23
C ALA A 212 10.18 -26.67 0.62
N SER A 213 10.30 -26.77 -0.72
CA SER A 213 11.03 -27.88 -1.34
C SER A 213 12.54 -27.75 -1.15
N SER A 214 13.26 -28.88 -1.27
CA SER A 214 14.72 -28.92 -1.26
C SER A 214 15.27 -29.51 -2.57
N PRO A 215 15.95 -28.71 -3.42
CA PRO A 215 16.23 -27.29 -3.25
C PRO A 215 14.96 -26.42 -3.43
N SER A 216 14.96 -25.23 -2.83
CA SER A 216 13.89 -24.24 -2.99
C SER A 216 13.91 -23.66 -4.42
N PRO A 217 12.75 -23.47 -5.08
CA PRO A 217 12.68 -22.98 -6.45
C PRO A 217 12.79 -21.45 -6.52
N LEU A 218 12.65 -20.73 -5.40
CA LEU A 218 12.80 -19.28 -5.32
C LEU A 218 13.71 -18.86 -4.16
N THR A 219 14.38 -17.71 -4.32
CA THR A 219 15.14 -17.10 -3.22
C THR A 219 14.24 -16.19 -2.38
N PHE A 220 14.69 -15.82 -1.18
CA PHE A 220 14.02 -14.76 -0.40
C PHE A 220 13.80 -13.48 -1.22
N PHE A 221 14.80 -13.07 -2.00
CA PHE A 221 14.72 -11.88 -2.85
C PHE A 221 13.69 -12.01 -3.97
N ASP A 222 13.54 -13.21 -4.55
CA ASP A 222 12.46 -13.47 -5.51
C ASP A 222 11.10 -13.28 -4.84
N GLY A 223 10.91 -13.82 -3.63
CA GLY A 223 9.68 -13.67 -2.86
C GLY A 223 9.31 -12.20 -2.60
N VAL A 224 10.26 -11.40 -2.09
CA VAL A 224 9.97 -9.98 -1.79
C VAL A 224 9.75 -9.12 -3.04
N ILE A 225 10.42 -9.42 -4.16
CA ILE A 225 10.20 -8.70 -5.43
C ILE A 225 8.82 -9.07 -6.00
N HIS A 226 8.48 -10.37 -6.02
CA HIS A 226 7.22 -10.85 -6.57
C HIS A 226 6.01 -10.58 -5.66
N MET A 227 6.22 -10.19 -4.41
CA MET A 227 5.17 -9.72 -3.51
C MET A 227 4.57 -8.37 -3.94
N GLY A 228 5.28 -7.56 -4.73
CA GLY A 228 4.86 -6.21 -5.13
C GLY A 228 3.40 -6.13 -5.62
N PRO A 229 2.98 -6.91 -6.63
CA PRO A 229 1.60 -6.94 -7.10
C PRO A 229 0.59 -7.33 -6.01
N ILE A 230 0.91 -8.29 -5.15
CA ILE A 230 0.00 -8.70 -4.08
C ILE A 230 -0.19 -7.58 -3.05
N VAL A 231 0.81 -6.72 -2.86
CA VAL A 231 0.68 -5.56 -1.97
C VAL A 231 -0.16 -4.45 -2.61
N VAL A 232 0.08 -4.14 -3.89
CA VAL A 232 -0.46 -2.92 -4.50
C VAL A 232 -1.60 -3.13 -5.49
N LEU A 233 -1.93 -4.37 -5.85
CA LEU A 233 -2.95 -4.73 -6.86
C LEU A 233 -4.03 -5.70 -6.36
N ARG A 234 -3.89 -6.28 -5.16
CA ARG A 234 -5.00 -7.04 -4.56
C ARG A 234 -6.17 -6.13 -4.21
#